data_AF-A0AAV1CM15-F1
#
_entry.id   AF-A0AAV1CM15-F1
#
_cell.length_a   1.000
_cell.length_b   1.000
_cell.length_c   1.000
_cell.angle_alpha   90.00
_cell.angle_beta   90.00
_cell.angle_gamma   90.00
#
_symmetry.space_group_name_H-M   'P 1'
#
loop_
_entity.id
_entity.type
_entity.pdbx_description
1 polymer ?
#
loop_
_entity_poly.entity_id
_entity_poly.type
_entity_poly.pdbx_seq_one_letter_code
_entity_poly.pdbx_strand_id
1 'polypeptide(L)'
;MGTPAFCLGFDPVVNSYKLLLVDQCRRRDKCQILTIGKDSTWRDIDRTPVDIEFYGRGNYSEGALYWNNHNVIVAFDLVQEKFQSLAVKPNVMHSLESFGPMAVLSGGEFIIRYNYKTRSSPASGEMGAAKKETWSDLQVIRCGNYRHFPTGLFPDGKILLHDHLAGRYYLFDPIDKETKMIVMENPALSLQHI
;
A
#
# COMPACT_ATOMS: atom_id res chain seq x y z
N MET A 1 3.28 0.96 -22.84
CA MET A 1 2.77 2.17 -22.15
C MET A 1 2.70 1.82 -20.67
N GLY A 2 3.18 2.69 -19.77
CA GLY A 2 3.04 2.44 -18.33
C GLY A 2 1.57 2.50 -17.93
N THR A 3 1.15 1.64 -17.00
CA THR A 3 -0.18 1.75 -16.39
C THR A 3 -0.18 2.95 -15.45
N PRO A 4 -1.16 3.88 -15.54
CA PRO A 4 -1.22 5.00 -14.63
C PRO A 4 -1.42 4.50 -13.20
N ALA A 5 -0.81 5.18 -12.24
CA ALA A 5 -1.04 4.91 -10.84
C ALA A 5 -2.22 5.75 -10.35
N PHE A 6 -3.00 5.18 -9.44
CA PHE A 6 -4.09 5.91 -8.82
C PHE A 6 -4.25 5.52 -7.36
N CYS A 7 -4.80 6.44 -6.57
CA CYS A 7 -5.18 6.18 -5.20
C CYS A 7 -6.38 7.06 -4.80
N LEU A 8 -7.34 6.45 -4.13
CA LEU A 8 -8.51 7.11 -3.58
C LEU A 8 -8.29 7.30 -2.09
N GLY A 9 -8.54 8.50 -1.59
CA GLY A 9 -8.55 8.77 -0.15
C GLY A 9 -9.61 9.79 0.23
N PHE A 10 -9.71 10.07 1.52
CA PHE A 10 -10.70 10.96 2.10
C PHE A 10 -10.02 12.18 2.71
N ASP A 11 -10.44 13.37 2.30
CA ASP A 11 -10.01 14.63 2.91
C ASP A 11 -11.03 15.03 3.99
N PRO A 12 -10.65 14.97 5.29
CA PRO A 12 -11.55 15.28 6.38
C PRO A 12 -11.87 16.77 6.50
N VAL A 13 -11.05 17.67 5.96
CA VAL A 13 -11.25 19.13 6.07
C VAL A 13 -12.39 19.58 5.17
N VAL A 14 -12.43 19.07 3.94
CA VAL A 14 -13.52 19.36 3.00
C VAL A 14 -14.62 18.29 2.98
N ASN A 15 -14.50 17.26 3.83
CA ASN A 15 -15.44 16.15 3.96
C ASN A 15 -15.78 15.48 2.61
N SER A 16 -14.76 15.20 1.80
CA SER A 16 -14.92 14.68 0.44
C SER A 16 -13.83 13.67 0.08
N TYR A 17 -14.16 12.75 -0.82
CA TYR A 17 -13.19 11.82 -1.38
C TYR A 17 -12.39 12.47 -2.50
N LYS A 18 -11.10 12.19 -2.56
CA LYS A 18 -10.21 12.63 -3.63
C LYS A 18 -9.55 11.42 -4.29
N LEU A 19 -9.54 11.41 -5.62
CA LEU A 19 -8.83 10.44 -6.44
C LEU A 19 -7.62 11.12 -7.06
N LEU A 20 -6.43 10.71 -6.65
CA LEU A 20 -5.17 11.12 -7.28
C LEU A 20 -4.84 10.14 -8.41
N LEU A 21 -4.60 10.69 -9.59
CA LEU A 21 -4.08 10.01 -10.76
C LEU A 21 -2.68 10.53 -11.06
N VAL A 22 -1.72 9.61 -11.20
CA VAL A 22 -0.36 9.90 -11.63
C VAL A 22 -0.12 9.19 -12.95
N ASP A 23 -0.15 9.96 -14.04
CA ASP A 23 0.14 9.46 -15.38
C ASP A 23 1.66 9.41 -15.60
N GLN A 24 2.17 8.20 -15.83
CA GLN A 24 3.59 7.92 -16.08
C GLN A 24 3.96 7.95 -17.57
N CYS A 25 3.07 8.43 -18.44
CA CYS A 25 3.38 8.53 -19.84
C CYS A 25 4.44 9.63 -20.11
N ARG A 26 5.71 9.21 -20.22
CA ARG A 26 6.84 9.90 -20.85
C ARG A 26 7.38 11.13 -20.10
N ARG A 27 8.19 10.91 -19.05
CA ARG A 27 9.13 11.90 -18.44
C ARG A 27 8.52 13.26 -18.04
N ARG A 28 7.20 13.37 -18.03
CA ARG A 28 6.45 14.57 -17.69
C ARG A 28 5.24 14.11 -16.92
N ASP A 29 5.50 13.56 -15.74
CA ASP A 29 4.47 12.99 -14.89
C ASP A 29 3.39 14.04 -14.66
N LYS A 30 2.22 13.79 -15.26
CA LYS A 30 1.07 14.64 -15.07
C LYS A 30 0.35 14.09 -13.86
N CYS A 31 0.42 14.85 -12.77
CA CYS A 31 -0.33 14.55 -11.56
C CYS A 31 -1.64 15.32 -11.63
N GLN A 32 -2.76 14.61 -11.51
CA GLN A 32 -4.09 15.20 -11.51
C GLN A 32 -4.88 14.69 -10.34
N ILE A 33 -5.65 15.56 -9.71
CA ILE A 33 -6.55 15.19 -8.61
C ILE A 33 -7.98 15.48 -9.01
N LEU A 34 -8.86 14.53 -8.69
CA LEU A 34 -10.31 14.66 -8.78
C LEU A 34 -10.88 14.72 -7.39
N THR A 35 -11.59 15.79 -7.05
CA THR A 35 -12.44 15.82 -5.85
C THR A 35 -13.82 15.29 -6.21
N ILE A 36 -14.30 14.27 -5.50
CA ILE A 36 -15.54 13.56 -5.81
C ILE A 36 -16.70 14.24 -5.06
N GLY A 37 -17.72 14.63 -5.81
CA GLY A 37 -18.91 15.28 -5.29
C GLY A 37 -19.82 15.77 -6.42
N LYS A 38 -20.71 16.72 -6.10
CA LYS A 38 -21.66 17.29 -7.07
C LYS A 38 -20.97 17.94 -8.27
N ASP A 39 -19.84 18.61 -8.04
CA ASP A 39 -19.07 19.34 -9.05
C ASP A 39 -17.72 18.64 -9.32
N SER A 40 -17.76 17.32 -9.55
CA SER A 40 -16.55 16.51 -9.72
C SER A 40 -15.69 17.00 -10.89
N THR A 41 -14.57 17.65 -10.60
CA THR A 41 -13.64 18.18 -11.62
C THR A 41 -12.20 17.70 -11.40
N TRP A 42 -11.56 17.28 -12.48
CA TRP A 42 -10.12 17.05 -12.52
C TRP A 42 -9.37 18.39 -12.58
N ARG A 43 -8.27 18.48 -11.85
CA ARG A 43 -7.32 19.58 -12.00
C ARG A 43 -5.90 19.10 -11.83
N ASP A 44 -4.99 19.86 -12.42
CA ASP A 44 -3.56 19.59 -12.37
C ASP A 44 -3.01 20.00 -11.00
N ILE A 45 -2.02 19.25 -10.50
CA ILE A 45 -1.31 19.54 -9.26
C ILE A 45 0.21 19.49 -9.50
N ASP A 46 0.95 19.97 -8.51
CA ASP A 46 2.41 19.92 -8.51
C ASP A 46 2.89 18.47 -8.68
N ARG A 47 4.06 18.33 -9.29
CA ARG A 47 4.67 17.02 -9.50
C ARG A 47 5.23 16.47 -8.19
N THR A 48 5.40 15.16 -8.18
CA THR A 48 6.23 14.50 -7.18
C THR A 48 7.64 15.10 -7.16
N PRO A 49 8.26 15.30 -5.97
CA PRO A 49 9.60 15.88 -5.83
C PRO A 49 10.73 14.96 -6.33
N VAL A 50 10.38 13.74 -6.72
CA VAL A 50 11.32 12.67 -7.10
C VAL A 50 10.78 11.96 -8.34
N ASP A 51 11.66 11.67 -9.29
CA ASP A 51 11.31 10.89 -10.48
C ASP A 51 11.02 9.45 -10.04
N ILE A 52 9.73 9.12 -9.90
CA ILE A 52 9.27 7.86 -9.35
C ILE A 52 8.31 7.19 -10.30
N GLU A 53 8.63 5.95 -10.62
CA GLU A 53 7.71 5.04 -11.26
C GLU A 53 6.71 4.56 -10.20
N PHE A 54 5.49 5.08 -10.25
CA PHE A 54 4.43 4.67 -9.35
C PHE A 54 3.86 3.32 -9.81
N TYR A 55 4.26 2.23 -9.19
CA TYR A 55 3.68 0.94 -9.55
C TYR A 55 2.37 0.68 -8.79
N GLY A 56 1.30 0.46 -9.56
CA GLY A 56 0.03 -0.06 -9.05
C GLY A 56 -0.82 0.94 -8.28
N ARG A 57 -1.52 0.42 -7.25
CA ARG A 57 -2.49 1.17 -6.45
C ARG A 57 -1.79 1.74 -5.21
N GLY A 58 -1.95 3.05 -4.99
CA GLY A 58 -1.51 3.66 -3.74
C GLY A 58 -2.40 3.27 -2.57
N ASN A 59 -1.94 3.51 -1.35
CA ASN A 59 -2.70 3.27 -0.13
C ASN A 59 -3.11 4.56 0.55
N TYR A 60 -4.32 4.62 1.11
CA TYR A 60 -4.77 5.77 1.89
C TYR A 60 -4.63 5.49 3.38
N SER A 61 -4.12 6.45 4.15
CA SER A 61 -4.22 6.47 5.61
C SER A 61 -4.14 7.89 6.15
N GLU A 62 -5.00 8.19 7.12
CA GLU A 62 -4.97 9.44 7.90
C GLU A 62 -4.84 10.72 7.06
N GLY A 63 -5.64 10.85 6.00
CA GLY A 63 -5.62 12.05 5.17
C GLY A 63 -4.45 12.10 4.16
N ALA A 64 -3.66 11.04 4.00
CA ALA A 64 -2.58 10.98 3.03
C ALA A 64 -2.63 9.72 2.16
N LEU A 65 -2.09 9.82 0.95
CA LEU A 65 -1.93 8.73 -0.01
C LEU A 65 -0.47 8.31 -0.08
N TYR A 66 -0.19 7.01 -0.13
CA TYR A 66 1.16 6.47 -0.01
C TYR A 66 1.49 5.52 -1.15
N TRP A 67 2.71 5.66 -1.68
CA TRP A 67 3.31 4.75 -2.64
C TRP A 67 4.71 4.37 -2.17
N ASN A 68 5.09 3.12 -2.45
CA ASN A 68 6.47 2.67 -2.31
C ASN A 68 7.14 2.76 -3.67
N ASN A 69 8.33 3.34 -3.71
CA ASN A 69 9.30 3.05 -4.75
C ASN A 69 10.60 2.68 -4.08
N HIS A 70 11.34 1.72 -4.65
CA HIS A 70 12.66 1.26 -4.23
C HIS A 70 13.06 1.82 -2.88
N ASN A 71 13.73 2.97 -2.84
CA ASN A 71 14.35 3.49 -1.63
C ASN A 71 13.58 4.62 -0.91
N VAL A 72 12.32 4.87 -1.28
CA VAL A 72 11.55 6.03 -0.83
C VAL A 72 10.05 5.75 -0.77
N ILE A 73 9.43 6.17 0.31
CA ILE A 73 7.97 6.26 0.34
C ILE A 73 7.57 7.65 -0.14
N VAL A 74 6.66 7.71 -1.08
CA VAL A 74 6.00 8.96 -1.46
C VAL A 74 4.70 9.05 -0.71
N ALA A 75 4.52 10.14 0.03
CA ALA A 75 3.25 10.53 0.61
C ALA A 75 2.66 11.70 -0.18
N PHE A 76 1.35 11.75 -0.31
CA PHE A 76 0.61 12.90 -0.81
C PHE A 76 -0.42 13.30 0.24
N ASP A 77 -0.22 14.45 0.88
CA ASP A 77 -1.14 15.01 1.86
C ASP A 77 -2.39 15.52 1.13
N LEU A 78 -3.59 15.01 1.46
CA LEU A 78 -4.82 15.38 0.77
C LEU A 78 -5.31 16.79 1.14
N VAL A 79 -4.96 17.29 2.32
CA VAL A 79 -5.38 18.61 2.82
C VAL A 79 -4.52 19.69 2.18
N GLN A 80 -3.20 19.50 2.22
CA GLN A 80 -2.23 20.44 1.64
C GLN A 80 -2.06 20.25 0.14
N GLU A 81 -2.45 19.08 -0.37
CA GLU A 81 -2.28 18.64 -1.75
C GLU A 81 -0.83 18.71 -2.23
N LYS A 82 0.07 18.26 -1.36
CA LYS A 82 1.50 18.28 -1.57
C LYS A 82 2.10 16.90 -1.43
N PHE A 83 3.03 16.61 -2.32
CA PHE A 83 3.88 15.44 -2.22
C PHE A 83 4.99 15.65 -1.18
N GLN A 84 5.34 14.57 -0.50
CA GLN A 84 6.45 14.49 0.44
C GLN A 84 7.18 13.16 0.22
N SER A 85 8.51 13.19 0.24
CA SER A 85 9.33 11.98 0.25
C SER A 85 9.69 11.63 1.69
N LEU A 86 9.45 10.38 2.07
CA LEU A 86 9.84 9.83 3.36
C LEU A 86 11.03 8.89 3.15
N ALA A 87 12.11 9.14 3.86
CA ALA A 87 13.32 8.33 3.78
C ALA A 87 13.06 6.92 4.34
N VAL A 88 13.39 5.90 3.56
CA VAL A 88 13.42 4.50 4.01
C VAL A 88 14.84 4.17 4.47
N LYS A 89 14.99 3.45 5.59
CA LYS A 89 16.30 3.12 6.15
C LYS A 89 17.11 2.27 5.15
N PRO A 90 18.37 2.64 4.80
CA PRO A 90 19.17 2.00 3.75
C PRO A 90 19.42 0.49 3.96
N ASN A 91 19.56 0.04 5.20
CA ASN A 91 19.94 -1.34 5.52
C ASN A 91 18.85 -2.38 5.20
N VAL A 92 17.62 -1.95 4.91
CA VAL A 92 16.49 -2.83 4.56
C VAL A 92 16.57 -3.30 3.10
N MET A 93 17.31 -2.58 2.26
CA MET A 93 17.01 -2.53 0.82
C MET A 93 18.02 -3.20 -0.09
N HIS A 94 19.19 -3.58 0.43
CA HIS A 94 20.33 -3.98 -0.38
C HIS A 94 20.19 -5.34 -1.13
N SER A 95 19.05 -6.04 -1.07
CA SER A 95 18.93 -7.33 -1.76
C SER A 95 17.56 -7.65 -2.37
N LEU A 96 16.76 -6.66 -2.74
CA LEU A 96 15.36 -6.89 -3.15
C LEU A 96 15.17 -6.59 -4.64
N GLU A 97 14.93 -7.65 -5.42
CA GLU A 97 14.73 -7.57 -6.88
C GLU A 97 13.28 -7.23 -7.29
N SER A 98 12.34 -7.13 -6.35
CA SER A 98 10.96 -6.76 -6.66
C SER A 98 10.26 -6.12 -5.46
N PHE A 99 9.16 -5.41 -5.73
CA PHE A 99 8.40 -4.63 -4.75
C PHE A 99 6.99 -5.20 -4.64
N GLY A 100 6.56 -5.48 -3.41
CA GLY A 100 5.21 -5.98 -3.11
C GLY A 100 4.25 -4.84 -2.77
N PRO A 101 2.94 -5.11 -2.70
CA PRO A 101 1.98 -4.14 -2.18
C PRO A 101 2.34 -3.72 -0.75
N MET A 102 2.19 -2.42 -0.46
CA MET A 102 2.26 -1.86 0.89
C MET A 102 0.88 -1.92 1.54
N ALA A 103 0.81 -2.07 2.86
CA ALA A 103 -0.38 -1.74 3.66
C ALA A 103 -0.02 -0.56 4.57
N VAL A 104 -0.97 0.34 4.81
CA VAL A 104 -0.79 1.40 5.81
C VAL A 104 -1.73 1.08 6.97
N LEU A 105 -1.22 1.14 8.19
CA LEU A 105 -1.99 0.95 9.43
C LEU A 105 -2.56 2.30 9.91
N SER A 106 -3.52 2.23 10.83
CA SER A 106 -3.97 3.39 11.61
C SER A 106 -2.82 3.93 12.47
N GLY A 107 -2.76 5.23 12.70
CA GLY A 107 -1.69 5.85 13.48
C GLY A 107 -0.49 6.32 12.66
N GLY A 108 -0.52 6.19 11.32
CA GLY A 108 0.60 6.51 10.45
C GLY A 108 1.74 5.49 10.53
N GLU A 109 1.41 4.27 10.94
CA GLU A 109 2.31 3.12 10.85
C GLU A 109 2.15 2.45 9.47
N PHE A 110 3.21 1.89 8.92
CA PHE A 110 3.23 1.24 7.60
C PHE A 110 3.67 -0.21 7.71
N ILE A 111 3.00 -1.10 7.00
CA ILE A 111 3.52 -2.42 6.71
C ILE A 111 4.02 -2.44 5.27
N ILE A 112 5.33 -2.59 5.15
CA ILE A 112 6.01 -2.62 3.86
C ILE A 112 6.39 -4.06 3.59
N ARG A 113 5.75 -4.63 2.59
CA ARG A 113 6.08 -5.97 2.15
C ARG A 113 7.36 -5.96 1.32
N TYR A 114 8.32 -6.81 1.68
CA TYR A 114 9.49 -7.06 0.85
C TYR A 114 9.80 -8.54 0.63
N ASN A 115 10.61 -8.79 -0.40
CA ASN A 115 10.44 -9.87 -1.36
C ASN A 115 11.13 -11.21 -1.05
N TYR A 116 10.74 -12.21 -1.86
CA TYR A 116 11.30 -13.56 -1.91
C TYR A 116 12.71 -13.55 -2.47
N LYS A 117 13.66 -14.15 -1.75
CA LYS A 117 15.00 -14.38 -2.28
C LYS A 117 15.07 -15.51 -3.30
N THR A 118 14.15 -16.48 -3.27
CA THR A 118 14.10 -17.64 -4.18
C THR A 118 12.83 -18.45 -3.93
N ARG A 119 12.50 -19.42 -4.81
CA ARG A 119 11.47 -20.48 -4.58
C ARG A 119 11.64 -21.24 -3.24
N SER A 120 12.79 -21.14 -2.59
CA SER A 120 13.16 -21.86 -1.36
C SER A 120 13.19 -21.00 -0.10
N SER A 121 12.96 -19.69 -0.18
CA SER A 121 12.97 -18.80 0.99
C SER A 121 11.54 -18.47 1.45
N PRO A 122 11.23 -18.56 2.76
CA PRO A 122 9.94 -18.13 3.30
C PRO A 122 9.66 -16.68 2.92
N ALA A 123 8.37 -16.34 2.80
CA ALA A 123 7.96 -14.95 2.71
C ALA A 123 8.43 -14.20 3.97
N SER A 124 9.04 -13.04 3.80
CA SER A 124 9.28 -12.09 4.89
C SER A 124 8.50 -10.80 4.66
N GLY A 125 8.21 -10.08 5.74
CA GLY A 125 7.52 -8.78 5.69
C GLY A 125 8.09 -7.88 6.77
N GLU A 126 8.10 -6.57 6.50
CA GLU A 126 8.62 -5.55 7.41
C GLU A 126 7.56 -4.48 7.72
N MET A 127 7.71 -3.77 8.83
CA MET A 127 6.80 -2.70 9.26
C MET A 127 7.65 -1.57 9.80
N GLY A 128 7.32 -0.35 9.40
CA GLY A 128 7.96 0.87 9.88
C GLY A 128 6.92 1.92 10.16
N ALA A 129 7.17 2.83 11.09
CA ALA A 129 6.23 3.90 11.42
C ALA A 129 6.67 5.23 10.81
N ALA A 130 5.80 5.90 10.03
CA ALA A 130 6.07 7.24 9.47
C ALA A 130 6.27 8.27 10.57
N LYS A 131 5.33 8.30 11.52
CA LYS A 131 5.19 9.42 12.46
C LYS A 131 6.36 9.62 13.41
N LYS A 132 7.26 8.66 13.51
CA LYS A 132 8.41 8.72 14.41
C LYS A 132 9.74 8.80 13.69
N GLU A 133 9.76 8.73 12.35
CA GLU A 133 10.98 8.49 11.55
C GLU A 133 11.82 7.28 12.04
N THR A 134 11.26 6.47 12.94
CA THR A 134 11.91 5.31 13.53
C THR A 134 11.46 4.08 12.78
N TRP A 135 12.41 3.52 12.04
CA TRP A 135 12.30 2.19 11.47
C TRP A 135 12.74 1.16 12.50
N SER A 136 11.82 0.32 12.94
CA SER A 136 12.13 -0.87 13.73
C SER A 136 12.15 -2.08 12.81
N ASP A 137 13.19 -2.91 12.88
CA ASP A 137 13.21 -4.18 12.18
C ASP A 137 12.06 -5.04 12.72
N LEU A 138 11.18 -5.50 11.83
CA LEU A 138 10.14 -6.43 12.25
C LEU A 138 10.70 -7.84 12.41
N GLN A 139 10.07 -8.58 13.33
CA GLN A 139 10.07 -10.03 13.22
C GLN A 139 9.43 -10.41 11.88
N VAL A 140 10.20 -11.14 11.08
CA VAL A 140 9.75 -11.79 9.85
C VAL A 140 8.43 -12.52 10.13
N ILE A 141 7.32 -12.00 9.59
CA ILE A 141 6.03 -12.68 9.65
C ILE A 141 6.16 -13.91 8.74
N ARG A 142 6.37 -15.08 9.34
CA ARG A 142 6.47 -16.35 8.61
C ARG A 142 5.07 -16.83 8.25
N CYS A 143 4.49 -16.25 7.21
CA CYS A 143 3.26 -16.79 6.61
C CYS A 143 3.60 -17.89 5.60
N GLY A 144 4.11 -19.02 6.08
CA GLY A 144 4.43 -20.19 5.27
C GLY A 144 5.24 -19.90 3.99
N ASN A 145 5.05 -20.73 2.98
CA ASN A 145 5.71 -20.60 1.67
C ASN A 145 4.89 -19.78 0.66
N TYR A 146 3.83 -19.11 1.11
CA TYR A 146 2.83 -18.51 0.21
C TYR A 146 2.98 -17.00 0.09
N ARG A 147 2.44 -16.45 -1.01
CA ARG A 147 2.52 -15.04 -1.35
C ARG A 147 1.29 -14.29 -0.89
N HIS A 148 1.43 -13.61 0.26
CA HIS A 148 0.36 -12.84 0.89
C HIS A 148 0.41 -11.35 0.54
N PHE A 149 -0.63 -10.84 -0.11
CA PHE A 149 -0.78 -9.44 -0.50
C PHE A 149 -1.71 -8.75 0.51
N PRO A 150 -1.26 -7.76 1.29
CA PRO A 150 -2.20 -6.89 1.98
C PRO A 150 -3.22 -6.35 0.98
N THR A 151 -4.49 -6.65 1.24
CA THR A 151 -5.61 -6.28 0.39
C THR A 151 -6.64 -5.42 1.12
N GLY A 152 -6.54 -5.33 2.45
CA GLY A 152 -7.43 -4.51 3.28
C GLY A 152 -6.87 -4.30 4.68
N LEU A 153 -7.33 -3.23 5.32
CA LEU A 153 -7.06 -2.88 6.71
C LEU A 153 -8.41 -2.77 7.44
N PHE A 154 -8.52 -3.39 8.61
CA PHE A 154 -9.69 -3.29 9.48
C PHE A 154 -9.54 -2.11 10.47
N PRO A 155 -10.66 -1.54 10.98
CA PRO A 155 -10.62 -0.43 11.94
C PRO A 155 -9.85 -0.72 13.23
N ASP A 156 -9.72 -1.99 13.61
CA ASP A 156 -8.98 -2.45 14.78
C ASP A 156 -7.48 -2.69 14.50
N GLY A 157 -6.99 -2.28 13.32
CA GLY A 157 -5.59 -2.41 12.91
C GLY A 157 -5.22 -3.78 12.33
N LYS A 158 -6.15 -4.75 12.31
CA LYS A 158 -5.89 -6.04 11.65
C LYS A 158 -5.81 -5.89 10.14
N ILE A 159 -5.08 -6.80 9.50
CA ILE A 159 -4.79 -6.73 8.06
C ILE A 159 -5.33 -7.96 7.37
N LEU A 160 -6.08 -7.73 6.31
CA LEU A 160 -6.48 -8.78 5.40
C LEU A 160 -5.36 -9.03 4.40
N LEU A 161 -4.81 -10.24 4.44
CA LEU A 161 -3.79 -10.72 3.53
C LEU A 161 -4.43 -11.70 2.53
N HIS A 162 -4.23 -11.48 1.24
CA HIS A 162 -4.70 -12.37 0.17
C HIS A 162 -3.54 -13.20 -0.38
N ASP A 163 -3.67 -14.52 -0.32
CA ASP A 163 -2.80 -15.46 -1.03
C ASP A 163 -3.35 -15.72 -2.42
N HIS A 164 -2.84 -15.00 -3.41
CA HIS A 164 -3.27 -15.13 -4.80
C HIS A 164 -3.02 -16.53 -5.41
N LEU A 165 -2.10 -17.34 -4.85
CA LEU A 165 -1.82 -18.69 -5.39
C LEU A 165 -2.82 -19.69 -4.84
N ALA A 166 -3.09 -19.64 -3.53
CA ALA A 166 -4.04 -20.55 -2.89
C ALA A 166 -5.50 -20.04 -2.96
N GLY A 167 -5.72 -18.80 -3.39
CA GLY A 167 -7.03 -18.15 -3.34
C GLY A 167 -7.56 -17.98 -1.91
N ARG A 168 -6.67 -17.85 -0.92
CA ARG A 168 -7.02 -17.83 0.51
C ARG A 168 -6.82 -16.46 1.11
N TYR A 169 -7.55 -16.18 2.17
CA TYR A 169 -7.38 -14.96 2.94
C TYR A 169 -6.89 -15.28 4.36
N TYR A 170 -6.13 -14.36 4.91
CA TYR A 170 -5.58 -14.47 6.25
C TYR A 170 -5.80 -13.14 6.96
N LEU A 171 -6.11 -13.21 8.24
CA LEU A 171 -6.11 -12.06 9.12
C LEU A 171 -4.79 -12.04 9.87
N PHE A 172 -4.07 -10.95 9.72
CA PHE A 172 -2.89 -10.69 10.52
C PHE A 172 -3.23 -9.66 11.58
N ASP A 173 -2.95 -9.99 12.84
CA ASP A 173 -3.03 -9.03 13.94
C ASP A 173 -1.61 -8.54 14.28
N PRO A 174 -1.28 -7.26 14.01
CA PRO A 174 0.04 -6.72 14.32
C PRO A 174 0.40 -6.73 15.81
N ILE A 175 -0.62 -6.70 16.69
CA ILE A 175 -0.43 -6.67 18.15
C ILE A 175 -0.04 -8.07 18.65
N ASP A 176 -0.83 -9.08 18.28
CA ASP A 176 -0.60 -10.46 18.70
C ASP A 176 0.53 -11.14 17.92
N LYS A 177 0.90 -10.56 16.76
CA LYS A 177 1.88 -11.11 15.80
C LYS A 177 1.49 -12.51 15.28
N GLU A 178 0.22 -12.85 15.39
CA GLU A 178 -0.34 -14.11 14.89
C GLU A 178 -1.03 -13.89 13.55
N THR A 179 -0.80 -14.83 12.63
CA THR A 179 -1.57 -14.93 11.39
C THR A 179 -2.62 -16.02 11.56
N LYS A 180 -3.88 -15.65 11.47
CA LYS A 180 -5.00 -16.59 11.51
C LYS A 180 -5.56 -16.74 10.10
N MET A 181 -5.61 -17.97 9.59
CA MET A 181 -6.28 -18.23 8.31
C MET A 181 -7.76 -17.93 8.49
N ILE A 182 -8.30 -17.03 7.67
CA ILE A 182 -9.74 -16.90 7.54
C ILE A 182 -10.12 -17.70 6.32
N VAL A 183 -10.81 -18.82 6.53
CA VAL A 183 -11.52 -19.47 5.44
C VAL A 183 -12.70 -18.57 5.11
N MET A 184 -12.51 -17.65 4.17
CA MET A 184 -13.62 -17.01 3.48
C MET A 184 -14.00 -17.95 2.33
N GLU A 185 -14.94 -18.87 2.58
CA GLU A 185 -15.58 -19.57 1.48
C GLU A 185 -16.25 -18.52 0.60
N ASN A 186 -15.85 -18.44 -0.67
CA ASN A 186 -16.53 -17.57 -1.61
C ASN A 186 -17.91 -18.17 -1.89
N PRO A 187 -19.01 -17.54 -1.45
CA PRO A 187 -20.35 -18.11 -1.62
C PRO A 187 -20.73 -18.28 -3.10
N ALA A 188 -20.09 -17.52 -3.99
CA ALA A 188 -20.31 -17.62 -5.43
C ALA A 188 -19.61 -18.84 -6.07
N LEU A 189 -18.61 -19.43 -5.41
CA LEU A 189 -17.94 -20.65 -5.88
C LEU A 189 -18.56 -21.93 -5.31
N SER A 190 -19.27 -21.84 -4.18
CA SER A 190 -20.03 -22.97 -3.61
C SER A 190 -21.29 -23.33 -4.41
N LEU A 191 -21.73 -22.48 -5.35
CA LEU A 191 -22.91 -22.71 -6.20
C LEU A 191 -22.62 -23.51 -7.48
N GLN A 192 -21.37 -23.92 -7.73
CA GLN A 192 -21.01 -24.72 -8.93
C GLN A 192 -21.12 -26.25 -8.73
N HIS A 193 -21.68 -26.70 -7.60
CA HIS A 193 -21.81 -28.11 -7.25
C HIS A 193 -23.24 -28.53 -6.83
N ILE A 194 -24.27 -27.80 -7.24
CA ILE A 194 -25.68 -28.21 -7.09
C ILE A 194 -26.28 -28.47 -8.46
#